data_AF-A0A357NGR0-F1
#
_entry.id   AF-A0A357NGR0-F1
#
_cell.length_a   1.000
_cell.length_b   1.000
_cell.length_c   1.000
_cell.angle_alpha   90.00
_cell.angle_beta   90.00
_cell.angle_gamma   90.00
#
_symmetry.space_group_name_H-M   'P 1'
#
loop_
_entity.id
_entity.type
_entity.pdbx_description
1 polymer ?
#
loop_
_entity_poly.entity_id
_entity_poly.type
_entity_poly.pdbx_seq_one_letter_code
_entity_poly.pdbx_strand_id
1 'polypeptide(L)' 'MPSVFVELGSSSYSIDIAWQGLGGLGERLQKMSFNPTALVVTNPLINRHYGHTVLQSLQAAGFA' A
#
# COMPACT_ATOMS: atom_id res chain seq x y z
N MET A 1 13.49 1.73 9.15
CA MET A 1 12.73 1.99 7.90
C MET A 1 12.82 3.48 7.61
N PRO A 2 13.49 3.88 6.52
CA PRO A 2 13.50 5.28 6.13
C PRO A 2 12.12 5.71 5.61
N SER A 3 11.76 6.95 5.91
CA SER A 3 10.59 7.64 5.36
C SER A 3 11.03 9.02 4.90
N VAL A 4 10.55 9.44 3.73
CA VAL A 4 10.80 10.78 3.18
C VAL A 4 9.47 11.50 3.08
N PHE A 5 9.35 12.64 3.76
CA PHE A 5 8.19 13.51 3.63
C PHE A 5 8.34 14.39 2.39
N VAL A 6 7.30 14.41 1.56
CA VAL A 6 7.25 15.17 0.31
C VAL A 6 6.22 16.28 0.47
N GLU A 7 6.70 17.52 0.49
CA GLU A 7 5.87 18.73 0.58
C GLU A 7 5.29 19.10 -0.77
N LEU A 8 3.97 18.98 -0.91
CA LEU A 8 3.20 19.31 -2.12
C LEU A 8 1.93 20.08 -1.74
N GLY A 9 2.07 21.07 -0.86
CA GLY A 9 0.96 21.87 -0.34
C GLY A 9 -0.09 20.99 0.34
N SER A 10 -1.35 21.08 -0.10
CA SER A 10 -2.47 20.30 0.44
C SER A 10 -2.40 18.80 0.14
N SER A 11 -1.48 18.35 -0.71
CA SER A 11 -1.33 16.95 -1.13
C SER A 11 0.02 16.35 -0.73
N SER A 12 0.59 16.85 0.37
CA SER A 12 1.84 16.32 0.92
C SER A 12 1.67 14.88 1.41
N TYR A 13 2.69 14.04 1.22
CA TYR A 13 2.64 12.62 1.58
C TYR A 13 4.01 12.08 2.00
N SER A 14 4.01 10.92 2.66
CA SER A 14 5.22 10.20 3.04
C SER A 14 5.53 9.07 2.06
N ILE A 15 6.80 8.92 1.69
CA ILE A 15 7.33 7.76 0.98
C ILE A 15 8.02 6.86 2.00
N ASP A 16 7.41 5.72 2.31
CA ASP A 16 8.01 4.72 3.18
C ASP A 16 8.81 3.69 2.39
N ILE A 17 10.06 3.45 2.81
CA ILE A 17 10.93 2.43 2.21
C ILE A 17 11.06 1.27 3.20
N ALA A 18 10.66 0.07 2.76
CA ALA A 18 10.66 -1.12 3.61
C ALA A 18 11.02 -2.39 2.86
N TRP A 19 11.79 -3.25 3.52
CA TRP A 19 11.97 -4.63 3.09
C TRP A 19 10.62 -5.37 3.17
N GLN A 20 10.28 -6.14 2.13
CA GLN A 20 9.00 -6.85 2.02
C GLN A 20 7.76 -5.95 2.23
N GLY A 21 7.85 -4.67 1.86
CA GLY A 21 6.81 -3.68 2.13
C GLY A 21 5.42 -4.03 1.59
N LEU A 22 5.33 -4.74 0.47
CA LEU A 22 4.06 -5.17 -0.12
C LEU A 22 3.27 -6.15 0.77
N GLY A 23 3.95 -6.98 1.56
CA GLY A 23 3.29 -7.92 2.48
C GLY A 23 2.65 -7.23 3.68
N GLY A 24 3.17 -6.05 4.07
CA GLY A 24 2.64 -5.22 5.15
C GLY A 24 1.92 -3.95 4.64
N LEU A 25 1.47 -3.95 3.39
CA LEU A 25 0.81 -2.78 2.79
C LEU A 25 -0.51 -2.45 3.50
N GLY A 26 -1.36 -3.44 3.74
CA GLY A 26 -2.66 -3.24 4.38
C GLY A 26 -2.56 -2.60 5.76
N GLU A 27 -1.66 -3.08 6.61
CA GLU A 27 -1.40 -2.53 7.96
C GLU A 27 -0.95 -1.06 7.92
N ARG A 28 -0.25 -0.65 6.87
CA ARG A 28 0.17 0.75 6.69
C ARG A 28 -0.99 1.62 6.27
N LEU A 29 -1.79 1.14 5.33
CA LEU A 29 -2.97 1.87 4.85
C LEU A 29 -4.05 1.98 5.92
N GLN A 30 -4.18 1.02 6.85
CA GLN A 30 -5.07 1.14 8.01
C GLN A 30 -4.76 2.35 8.90
N LYS A 31 -3.49 2.79 8.97
CA LYS A 31 -3.09 3.97 9.74
C LYS A 31 -3.56 5.26 9.09
N MET A 32 -4.01 5.19 7.83
CA MET A 32 -4.56 6.30 7.07
C MET A 32 -6.09 6.25 7.17
N SER A 33 -6.73 7.42 7.25
CA SER A 33 -8.18 7.54 7.40
C SER A 33 -8.95 7.32 6.08
N PHE A 34 -8.63 6.24 5.36
CA PHE A 34 -9.29 5.88 4.11
C PHE A 34 -10.50 4.97 4.33
N ASN A 35 -11.43 4.98 3.38
CA ASN A 35 -12.45 3.94 3.28
C ASN A 35 -11.76 2.61 2.94
N PRO A 36 -12.05 1.50 3.64
CA PRO A 36 -11.45 0.19 3.39
C PRO A 36 -11.89 -0.47 2.06
N THR A 37 -12.33 0.26 1.04
CA THR A 37 -12.57 -0.30 -0.30
C THR A 37 -11.41 0.07 -1.21
N ALA A 38 -10.75 -0.92 -1.81
CA ALA A 38 -9.57 -0.69 -2.63
C ALA A 38 -9.61 -1.45 -3.95
N LEU A 39 -9.23 -0.77 -5.04
CA LEU A 39 -9.01 -1.39 -6.34
C LEU A 39 -7.51 -1.48 -6.62
N VAL A 40 -7.01 -2.71 -6.79
CA VAL A 40 -5.61 -2.95 -7.19
C VAL A 40 -5.50 -2.88 -8.72
N VAL A 41 -4.83 -1.85 -9.23
CA VAL A 41 -4.54 -1.68 -10.66
C VAL A 41 -3.08 -2.02 -10.92
N THR A 42 -2.82 -2.93 -11.86
CA THR A 42 -1.47 -3.37 -12.22
C THR A 42 -1.41 -3.94 -13.64
N ASN A 43 -0.21 -4.28 -14.11
CA ASN A 43 -0.01 -4.99 -15.38
C ASN A 43 0.14 -6.51 -15.16
N PRO A 44 -0.01 -7.36 -16.21
CA PRO A 44 0.02 -8.82 -16.06
C PRO A 44 1.31 -9.39 -15.46
N LEU A 45 2.46 -8.78 -15.78
CA LEU A 45 3.76 -9.25 -15.31
C LEU A 45 3.90 -9.01 -13.81
N ILE A 46 3.63 -7.78 -13.35
CA ILE A 46 3.68 -7.42 -11.94
C ILE A 46 2.62 -8.18 -11.14
N ASN A 47 1.43 -8.40 -11.71
CA ASN A 47 0.39 -9.22 -11.07
C ASN A 47 0.88 -10.64 -10.77
N ARG A 48 1.56 -11.28 -11.73
CA ARG A 48 2.12 -12.63 -11.57
C ARG A 48 3.11 -12.72 -10.40
N HIS A 49 3.90 -11.67 -10.19
CA HIS A 49 4.94 -11.68 -9.17
C HIS A 49 4.47 -11.18 -7.79
N TYR A 50 3.56 -10.21 -7.75
CA TYR A 50 3.23 -9.48 -6.52
C TYR A 50 1.75 -9.30 -6.24
N GLY A 51 0.87 -9.60 -7.21
CA GLY A 51 -0.56 -9.37 -7.10
C GLY A 51 -1.18 -10.11 -5.91
N HIS A 52 -0.83 -11.38 -5.73
CA HIS A 52 -1.31 -12.18 -4.59
C HIS A 52 -0.85 -11.60 -3.24
N THR A 53 0.42 -11.21 -3.12
CA THR A 53 0.96 -10.62 -1.88
C THR A 53 0.25 -9.33 -1.51
N VAL A 54 -0.03 -8.46 -2.49
CA VAL A 54 -0.73 -7.19 -2.26
C VAL A 54 -2.19 -7.44 -1.85
N LEU A 55 -2.91 -8.28 -2.60
CA LEU A 55 -4.31 -8.60 -2.30
C LEU A 55 -4.45 -9.23 -0.91
N GLN A 56 -3.60 -10.19 -0.57
CA GLN A 56 -3.60 -10.84 0.74
C GLN A 56 -3.32 -9.83 1.86
N SER A 57 -2.36 -8.93 1.67
CA SER A 57 -2.03 -7.89 2.66
C SER A 57 -3.22 -6.96 2.92
N LEU A 58 -3.89 -6.51 1.85
CA LEU A 58 -5.06 -5.64 1.94
C LEU A 58 -6.24 -6.35 2.61
N GLN A 59 -6.56 -7.57 2.19
CA GLN A 59 -7.65 -8.37 2.76
C GLN A 59 -7.44 -8.68 4.24
N ALA A 60 -6.22 -9.04 4.64
CA ALA A 60 -5.87 -9.27 6.04
C ALA A 60 -6.05 -8.01 6.91
N ALA A 61 -5.94 -6.83 6.29
CA ALA A 61 -6.17 -5.54 6.90
C ALA A 61 -7.63 -5.05 6.77
N GLY A 62 -8.56 -5.91 6.36
CA GLY A 62 -9.99 -5.60 6.29
C GLY A 62 -10.40 -4.75 5.09
N PHE A 63 -9.53 -4.60 4.09
CA PHE A 63 -9.91 -3.96 2.83
C PHE A 63 -10.72 -4.93 1.96
N ALA A 64 -11.80 -4.43 1.38
CA ALA A 64 -12.69 -5.11 0.44
C ALA A 64 -12.38 -4.71 -1.02
#